data_AF-A0A1G1NUR0-F1
#
_entry.id   AF-A0A1G1NUR0-F1
#
_cell.length_a   1.000
_cell.length_b   1.000
_cell.length_c   1.000
_cell.angle_alpha   90.00
_cell.angle_beta   90.00
_cell.angle_gamma   90.00
#
_symmetry.space_group_name_H-M   'P 1'
#
loop_
_entity.id
_entity.type
_entity.pdbx_description
1 polymer ?
#
loop_
_entity_poly.entity_id
_entity_poly.type
_entity_poly.pdbx_seq_one_letter_code
_entity_poly.pdbx_strand_id
1 'polypeptide(L)'
;MDLHDKMGNTRSELEPNFSIFLTSLGMQAMIFLGEMPNPVNNETKLELARAKYMIDSIAMIRDKAKGNLSAEEQKLIDDILYGLRLKYAEKNK
;
A
#
# COMPACT_ATOMS: atom_id res chain seq x y z
N MET A 1 3.53 -15.07 46.17
CA MET A 1 3.37 -13.80 45.43
C MET A 1 3.96 -14.06 44.05
N ASP A 2 3.16 -14.64 43.16
CA ASP A 2 3.61 -14.95 41.80
C ASP A 2 3.44 -13.70 40.94
N LEU A 3 4.56 -13.21 40.42
CA LEU A 3 4.67 -12.00 39.60
C LEU A 3 4.10 -12.18 38.17
N HIS A 4 3.34 -13.25 37.91
CA HIS A 4 2.86 -13.60 36.57
C HIS A 4 1.44 -13.13 36.24
N ASP A 5 0.73 -12.44 37.15
CA ASP A 5 -0.69 -12.07 36.96
C ASP A 5 -0.92 -10.55 36.76
N LYS A 6 0.09 -9.79 36.32
CA LYS A 6 -0.03 -8.33 36.08
C LYS A 6 0.48 -7.85 34.73
N MET A 7 0.29 -8.65 33.68
CA MET A 7 0.33 -8.16 32.31
C MET A 7 -0.81 -8.78 31.54
N GLY A 8 -2.04 -8.33 31.84
CA GLY A 8 -3.19 -8.57 30.99
C GLY A 8 -2.90 -8.07 29.58
N ASN A 9 -2.62 -9.02 28.70
CA ASN A 9 -2.65 -8.97 27.24
C ASN A 9 -2.73 -7.56 26.63
N THR A 10 -1.61 -6.83 26.57
CA THR A 10 -1.48 -5.63 25.74
C THR A 10 -0.80 -5.98 24.42
N ARG A 11 -1.23 -7.07 23.74
CA ARG A 11 -1.03 -7.14 22.29
C ARG A 11 -1.97 -6.11 21.68
N SER A 12 -1.38 -4.96 21.38
CA SER A 12 -1.98 -3.74 20.83
C SER A 12 -3.14 -4.00 19.87
N GLU A 13 -4.21 -3.20 19.98
CA GLU A 13 -5.38 -3.12 19.07
C GLU A 13 -5.04 -2.85 17.58
N LEU A 14 -3.77 -2.79 17.20
CA LEU A 14 -3.29 -2.53 15.84
C LEU A 14 -2.15 -3.49 15.48
N GLU A 15 -2.45 -4.78 15.26
CA GLU A 15 -1.47 -5.67 14.65
C GLU A 15 -1.17 -5.23 13.20
N PRO A 16 0.11 -5.14 12.80
CA PRO A 16 0.47 -4.83 11.42
C PRO A 16 -0.18 -5.80 10.43
N ASN A 17 -0.91 -5.27 9.46
CA ASN A 17 -1.61 -6.06 8.46
C ASN A 17 -1.05 -5.73 7.07
N PHE A 18 -0.60 -6.74 6.35
CA PHE A 18 0.03 -6.58 5.04
C PHE A 18 -0.94 -5.99 4.01
N SER A 19 -2.22 -6.38 4.02
CA SER A 19 -3.25 -5.81 3.15
C SER A 19 -3.50 -4.33 3.41
N ILE A 20 -3.50 -3.89 4.68
CA ILE A 20 -3.59 -2.46 5.03
C ILE A 20 -2.36 -1.72 4.53
N PHE A 21 -1.16 -2.29 4.69
CA PHE A 21 0.08 -1.71 4.19
C PHE A 21 0.05 -1.54 2.66
N LEU A 22 -0.31 -2.58 1.90
CA LEU A 22 -0.44 -2.50 0.44
C LEU A 22 -1.48 -1.46 0.00
N THR A 23 -2.62 -1.40 0.69
CA THR A 23 -3.66 -0.39 0.42
C THR A 23 -3.10 1.03 0.62
N SER A 24 -2.32 1.25 1.68
CA SER A 24 -1.68 2.55 1.94
C SER A 24 -0.68 2.96 0.85
N LEU A 25 0.06 2.01 0.28
CA LEU A 25 0.99 2.26 -0.84
C LEU A 25 0.20 2.57 -2.12
N GLY A 26 -0.89 1.86 -2.37
CA GLY A 26 -1.80 2.13 -3.48
C GLY A 26 -2.40 3.54 -3.42
N MET A 27 -2.85 3.97 -2.24
CA MET A 27 -3.34 5.35 -2.04
C MET A 27 -2.25 6.41 -2.30
N GLN A 28 -1.02 6.17 -1.85
CA GLN A 28 0.10 7.08 -2.15
C GLN A 28 0.37 7.17 -3.67
N ALA A 29 0.33 6.05 -4.38
CA ALA A 29 0.45 6.05 -5.84
C ALA A 29 -0.70 6.84 -6.51
N MET A 30 -1.92 6.71 -6.01
CA MET A 30 -3.09 7.47 -6.49
C MET A 30 -2.95 8.99 -6.26
N ILE A 31 -2.40 9.40 -5.11
CA ILE A 31 -2.08 10.80 -4.84
C ILE A 31 -1.06 11.32 -5.88
N PHE A 32 0.02 10.57 -6.13
CA PHE A 32 1.00 10.96 -7.16
C PHE A 32 0.46 10.91 -8.59
N LEU A 33 -0.59 10.12 -8.86
CA LEU A 33 -1.31 10.14 -10.13
C LEU A 33 -2.27 11.33 -10.27
N GLY A 34 -2.39 12.18 -9.24
CA GLY A 34 -3.34 13.29 -9.21
C GLY A 34 -4.80 12.83 -9.17
N GLU A 35 -5.06 11.63 -8.64
CA GLU A 35 -6.41 11.07 -8.51
C GLU A 35 -7.01 11.35 -7.13
N MET A 36 -6.18 11.75 -6.18
CA MET A 36 -6.56 12.09 -4.81
C MET A 36 -5.80 13.35 -4.37
N PRO A 37 -6.39 14.20 -3.50
CA PRO A 37 -5.67 15.31 -2.90
C PRO A 37 -4.60 14.79 -1.95
N ASN A 38 -3.45 15.45 -1.93
CA ASN A 38 -2.42 15.18 -0.94
C ASN A 38 -2.91 15.62 0.45
N PRO A 39 -2.89 14.75 1.46
CA PRO A 39 -3.47 15.05 2.78
C PRO A 39 -2.71 16.14 3.56
N VAL A 40 -1.48 16.49 3.14
CA VAL A 40 -0.65 17.50 3.83
C VAL A 40 -1.01 18.92 3.40
N ASN A 41 -1.24 19.14 2.10
CA ASN A 41 -1.47 20.48 1.54
C ASN A 41 -2.82 20.62 0.80
N ASN A 42 -3.60 19.54 0.73
CA ASN A 42 -4.88 19.45 0.04
C ASN A 42 -4.82 19.72 -1.48
N GLU A 43 -3.63 19.61 -2.09
CA GLU A 43 -3.45 19.81 -3.52
C GLU A 43 -3.59 18.49 -4.28
N THR A 44 -4.28 18.55 -5.43
CA THR A 44 -4.29 17.44 -6.40
C THR A 44 -3.30 17.76 -7.50
N LYS A 45 -2.19 17.02 -7.55
CA LYS A 45 -1.09 17.26 -8.51
C LYS A 45 -0.61 15.96 -9.12
N LEU A 46 -0.47 15.95 -10.44
CA LEU A 46 0.13 14.84 -11.18
C LEU A 46 1.67 14.89 -11.05
N GLU A 47 2.25 13.83 -10.50
CA GLU A 47 3.68 13.63 -10.32
C GLU A 47 4.12 12.28 -10.92
N LEU A 48 4.09 12.17 -12.26
CA LEU A 48 4.32 10.90 -13.00
C LEU A 48 5.58 10.13 -12.57
N ALA A 49 6.70 10.81 -12.33
CA ALA A 49 7.94 10.14 -11.90
C ALA A 49 7.78 9.46 -10.53
N ARG A 50 7.10 10.10 -9.58
CA ARG A 50 6.83 9.53 -8.25
C ARG A 50 5.79 8.42 -8.32
N ALA A 51 4.75 8.59 -9.13
CA ALA A 51 3.76 7.54 -9.38
C ALA A 51 4.43 6.28 -9.94
N LYS A 52 5.29 6.42 -10.95
CA LYS A 52 6.04 5.29 -11.52
C LYS A 52 6.92 4.61 -10.47
N TYR A 53 7.69 5.38 -9.70
CA TYR A 53 8.52 4.83 -8.63
C TYR A 53 7.70 4.00 -7.62
N MET A 54 6.51 4.49 -7.23
CA MET A 54 5.63 3.77 -6.31
C MET A 54 5.08 2.49 -6.93
N ILE A 55 4.63 2.54 -8.18
CA ILE A 55 4.14 1.36 -8.92
C ILE A 55 5.23 0.28 -9.04
N ASP A 56 6.45 0.69 -9.39
CA ASP A 56 7.59 -0.21 -9.51
C ASP A 56 7.98 -0.79 -8.13
N SER A 57 7.87 0.01 -7.06
CA SER A 57 8.12 -0.46 -5.68
C SER A 57 7.09 -1.51 -5.24
N ILE A 58 5.80 -1.29 -5.51
CA ILE A 58 4.75 -2.29 -5.21
C ILE A 58 4.98 -3.57 -6.03
N ALA A 59 5.38 -3.45 -7.30
CA ALA A 59 5.71 -4.60 -8.13
C ALA A 59 6.92 -5.38 -7.59
N MET A 60 7.96 -4.68 -7.13
CA MET A 60 9.11 -5.31 -6.47
C MET A 60 8.69 -6.03 -5.19
N ILE A 61 7.83 -5.45 -4.37
CA ILE A 61 7.31 -6.08 -3.14
C ILE A 61 6.59 -7.38 -3.48
N ARG A 62 5.69 -7.38 -4.47
CA ARG A 62 5.01 -8.58 -4.95
C ARG A 62 6.01 -9.68 -5.31
N ASP A 63 7.03 -9.34 -6.08
CA ASP A 63 8.01 -10.31 -6.57
C ASP A 63 8.87 -10.87 -5.43
N LYS A 64 9.23 -10.02 -4.45
CA LYS A 64 9.97 -10.44 -3.25
C LYS A 64 9.13 -11.23 -2.24
N ALA A 65 7.82 -11.01 -2.21
CA ALA A 65 6.89 -11.70 -1.32
C ALA A 65 6.34 -13.00 -1.91
N LYS A 66 6.65 -13.33 -3.18
CA LYS A 66 6.16 -14.53 -3.85
C LYS A 66 6.45 -15.80 -3.03
N GLY A 67 5.40 -16.60 -2.83
CA GLY A 67 5.45 -17.82 -2.00
C GLY A 67 5.13 -17.58 -0.52
N ASN A 68 5.09 -16.33 -0.06
CA ASN A 68 4.70 -15.95 1.31
C ASN A 68 3.32 -15.29 1.38
N LEU A 69 2.67 -15.04 0.23
CA LEU A 69 1.36 -14.38 0.16
C LEU A 69 0.22 -15.37 0.32
N SER A 70 -0.82 -14.98 1.08
CA SER A 70 -2.12 -15.65 0.99
C SER A 70 -2.77 -15.42 -0.38
N ALA A 71 -3.81 -16.19 -0.70
CA ALA A 71 -4.56 -16.00 -1.93
C ALA A 71 -5.21 -14.60 -2.00
N GLU A 72 -5.69 -14.09 -0.86
CA GLU A 72 -6.29 -12.77 -0.73
C GLU A 72 -5.25 -11.66 -0.91
N GLU A 73 -4.07 -11.80 -0.30
CA GLU A 73 -2.98 -10.82 -0.45
C GLU A 73 -2.44 -10.78 -1.88
N GLN A 74 -2.28 -11.95 -2.51
CA GLN A 74 -1.88 -12.05 -3.92
C GLN A 74 -2.89 -11.37 -4.83
N LYS A 75 -4.19 -11.63 -4.63
CA LYS A 75 -5.23 -10.97 -5.41
C LYS A 75 -5.24 -9.46 -5.20
N LEU A 76 -5.14 -9.01 -3.95
CA LEU A 76 -5.13 -7.58 -3.61
C LEU A 76 -3.98 -6.84 -4.29
N ILE A 77 -2.75 -7.36 -4.20
CA ILE A 77 -1.59 -6.68 -4.79
C ILE A 77 -1.67 -6.65 -6.33
N ASP A 78 -2.20 -7.70 -6.95
CA ASP A 78 -2.39 -7.75 -8.40
C ASP A 78 -3.47 -6.77 -8.88
N ASP A 79 -4.59 -6.67 -8.15
CA ASP A 79 -5.66 -5.71 -8.44
C ASP A 79 -5.17 -4.25 -8.29
N ILE A 80 -4.41 -3.95 -7.24
CA ILE A 80 -3.77 -2.64 -7.04
C ILE A 80 -2.83 -2.32 -8.21
N LEU A 81 -1.92 -3.23 -8.57
CA LEU A 81 -0.97 -3.00 -9.65
C LEU A 81 -1.65 -2.82 -11.00
N TYR A 82 -2.70 -3.59 -11.29
CA TYR A 82 -3.46 -3.45 -12.52
C TYR A 82 -4.10 -2.06 -12.62
N GLY A 83 -4.84 -1.65 -11.59
CA GLY A 83 -5.53 -0.35 -11.59
C GLY A 83 -4.56 0.83 -11.70
N LEU A 84 -3.44 0.79 -10.97
CA LEU A 84 -2.44 1.84 -11.02
C LEU A 84 -1.75 1.94 -12.39
N ARG A 85 -1.43 0.81 -13.02
CA ARG A 85 -0.79 0.78 -14.34
C ARG A 85 -1.71 1.32 -15.43
N LEU A 86 -3.00 0.99 -15.37
CA LEU A 86 -3.99 1.52 -16.30
C LEU A 86 -4.06 3.06 -16.20
N LYS A 87 -4.24 3.59 -14.98
CA LYS A 87 -4.27 5.03 -14.72
C LYS A 87 -2.97 5.73 -15.13
N TYR A 88 -1.82 5.12 -14.82
CA TYR A 88 -0.53 5.67 -15.24
C TYR A 88 -0.42 5.78 -16.77
N ALA A 89 -0.82 4.73 -17.50
CA ALA A 89 -0.81 4.75 -18.96
C ALA A 89 -1.76 5.79 -19.57
N GLU A 90 -2.89 6.07 -18.91
CA GLU A 90 -3.81 7.14 -19.32
C GLU A 90 -3.19 8.53 -19.17
N LYS A 91 -2.44 8.77 -18.09
CA LYS A 91 -1.80 10.06 -17.79
C LYS A 91 -0.46 10.27 -18.51
N ASN A 92 0.19 9.20 -18.96
CA ASN A 92 1.49 9.21 -19.62
C ASN A 92 1.39 9.23 -21.16
N LYS A 93 0.35 9.87 -21.69
CA LYS A 93 0.17 10.13 -23.13
C LYS A 93 0.60 11.56 -23.44
#